data_AF-A0A3D0LDK7-F1
#
_entry.id   AF-A0A3D0LDK7-F1
#
_cell.length_a   1.000
_cell.length_b   1.000
_cell.length_c   1.000
_cell.angle_alpha   90.00
_cell.angle_beta   90.00
_cell.angle_gamma   90.00
#
_symmetry.space_group_name_H-M   'P 1'
#
loop_
_entity.id
_entity.type
_entity.pdbx_description
1 polymer ?
#
loop_
_entity_poly.entity_id
_entity_poly.type
_entity_poly.pdbx_seq_one_letter_code
_entity_poly.pdbx_strand_id
1 'polypeptide(L)' 'MAEEGKVYRKTVYTYDEILQIIDKYVLPQDWNDDGAHGPERYIEAHVWTDEPVRRYLRDL' A
#
# COMPACT_ATOMS: atom_id res chain seq x y z
N MET A 1 -14.02 -2.38 -17.89
CA MET A 1 -13.05 -1.40 -18.42
C MET A 1 -12.33 -0.62 -17.30
N ALA A 2 -12.16 -1.20 -16.10
CA ALA A 2 -11.46 -0.56 -14.98
C ALA A 2 -10.60 -1.59 -14.22
N GLU A 3 -9.80 -2.36 -14.94
CA GLU A 3 -8.78 -3.26 -14.34
C GLU A 3 -7.42 -3.18 -15.06
N GLU A 4 -7.35 -2.60 -16.25
CA GLU A 4 -6.07 -2.41 -16.94
C GLU A 4 -5.31 -1.22 -16.33
N GLY A 5 -4.32 -1.51 -15.48
CA GLY A 5 -3.33 -0.53 -15.01
C GLY A 5 -3.22 -0.35 -13.50
N LYS A 6 -4.19 -0.82 -12.71
CA LYS A 6 -4.20 -0.68 -11.24
C LYS A 6 -3.96 -2.02 -10.54
N VAL A 7 -2.83 -2.64 -10.90
CA VAL A 7 -2.38 -3.96 -10.43
C VAL A 7 -2.18 -4.01 -8.92
N TYR A 8 -2.04 -2.85 -8.27
CA TYR A 8 -1.93 -2.71 -6.83
C TYR A 8 -3.25 -2.94 -6.06
N ARG A 9 -4.40 -3.06 -6.75
CA ARG A 9 -5.68 -3.33 -6.11
C ARG A 9 -5.87 -4.81 -5.81
N LYS A 10 -6.54 -5.11 -4.68
CA LYS A 10 -6.91 -6.47 -4.25
C LYS A 10 -5.72 -7.40 -4.00
N THR A 11 -4.54 -6.84 -3.72
CA THR A 11 -3.32 -7.60 -3.43
C THR A 11 -2.84 -7.29 -2.01
N VAL A 12 -2.38 -8.33 -1.31
CA VAL A 12 -1.70 -8.20 -0.01
C VAL A 12 -0.21 -8.13 -0.29
N TYR A 13 0.43 -7.08 0.23
CA TYR A 13 1.85 -6.84 0.09
C TYR A 13 2.53 -6.95 1.45
N THR A 14 3.74 -7.50 1.47
CA THR A 14 4.68 -7.28 2.57
C THR A 14 5.11 -5.81 2.63
N TYR A 15 5.73 -5.41 3.74
CA TYR A 15 6.24 -4.04 3.89
C TYR A 15 7.22 -3.64 2.76
N ASP A 16 8.15 -4.52 2.42
CA ASP A 16 9.15 -4.23 1.37
C ASP A 16 8.51 -4.15 -0.03
N GLU A 17 7.45 -4.92 -0.28
CA GLU A 17 6.73 -4.89 -1.56
C GLU A 17 5.88 -3.63 -1.71
N ILE A 18 5.22 -3.15 -0.64
CA ILE A 18 4.41 -1.92 -0.74
C ILE A 18 5.29 -0.68 -1.02
N LEU A 19 6.53 -0.66 -0.53
CA LEU A 19 7.49 0.42 -0.86
C LEU A 19 7.78 0.49 -2.36
N GLN A 20 7.93 -0.67 -3.03
CA GLN A 20 8.17 -0.74 -4.47
C GLN A 20 6.95 -0.30 -5.28
N ILE A 21 5.73 -0.59 -4.80
CA ILE A 21 4.49 -0.12 -5.43
C ILE A 21 4.39 1.41 -5.34
N ILE A 22 4.71 2.00 -4.18
CA ILE A 22 4.72 3.45 -3.99
C ILE A 22 5.74 4.11 -4.91
N ASP A 23 6.95 3.57 -5.03
CA ASP A 23 7.98 4.09 -5.94
C ASP A 23 7.52 4.05 -7.41
N LYS A 24 6.90 2.94 -7.83
CA LYS A 24 6.45 2.74 -9.21
C LYS A 24 5.27 3.62 -9.62
N TYR A 25 4.30 3.80 -8.72
CA TYR A 25 3.03 4.47 -9.03
C TYR A 25 2.91 5.87 -8.42
N VAL A 26 3.92 6.32 -7.67
CA VAL A 26 3.96 7.57 -6.91
C VAL A 26 2.84 7.61 -5.85
N LEU A 27 2.88 8.57 -4.94
CA LEU A 27 1.83 8.72 -3.94
C LEU A 27 0.54 9.22 -4.61
N PRO A 28 -0.62 8.59 -4.33
CA PRO A 28 -1.93 9.04 -4.80
C PRO A 28 -2.26 10.48 -4.46
N GLN A 29 -1.66 10.95 -3.38
CA GLN A 29 -1.78 12.29 -2.85
C GLN A 29 -1.05 13.33 -3.71
N ASP A 30 -0.07 12.94 -4.54
CA ASP A 30 0.72 13.88 -5.35
C ASP A 30 0.15 14.03 -6.78
N TRP A 31 -0.47 12.98 -7.34
CA TRP A 31 -0.93 13.00 -8.74
C TRP A 31 -2.41 13.39 -8.92
N ASN A 32 -3.21 13.36 -7.85
CA ASN A 32 -4.64 13.71 -7.86
C ASN A 32 -5.03 14.42 -6.56
N ASP A 33 -4.21 15.36 -6.12
CA ASP A 33 -4.40 16.16 -4.91
C ASP A 33 -5.69 17.00 -4.97
N ASP A 34 -5.97 17.56 -6.16
CA ASP A 34 -7.14 18.39 -6.46
C ASP A 34 -8.39 17.59 -6.84
N GLY A 35 -8.26 16.28 -7.04
CA GLY A 35 -9.36 15.38 -7.41
C GLY A 35 -9.80 15.48 -8.88
N ALA A 36 -9.05 16.14 -9.76
CA ALA A 36 -9.39 16.31 -11.17
C ALA A 36 -9.47 14.98 -11.95
N HIS A 37 -8.80 13.93 -11.45
CA HIS A 37 -8.67 12.63 -12.12
C HIS A 37 -9.51 11.51 -11.47
N GLY A 38 -10.50 11.90 -10.66
CA GLY A 38 -11.50 10.99 -10.08
C GLY A 38 -11.49 10.97 -8.55
N PRO A 39 -12.35 10.15 -7.92
CA PRO A 39 -12.54 10.16 -6.46
C PRO A 39 -11.39 9.54 -5.68
N GLU A 40 -10.45 8.85 -6.34
CA GLU A 40 -9.35 8.16 -5.67
C GLU A 40 -8.23 9.12 -5.28
N ARG A 41 -7.93 9.17 -3.98
CA ARG A 41 -6.90 10.04 -3.41
C ARG A 41 -6.02 9.34 -2.37
N TYR A 42 -6.16 8.02 -2.23
CA TYR A 42 -5.41 7.24 -1.23
C TYR A 42 -5.18 5.80 -1.71
N ILE A 43 -4.10 5.20 -1.22
CA ILE A 43 -3.87 3.75 -1.21
C ILE A 43 -4.11 3.31 0.23
N GLU A 44 -4.98 2.33 0.42
CA GLU A 44 -5.14 1.64 1.70
C GLU A 44 -4.18 0.44 1.73
N ALA A 45 -3.24 0.46 2.67
CA ALA A 45 -2.31 -0.64 2.88
C ALA A 45 -2.44 -1.13 4.33
N HIS A 46 -2.70 -2.43 4.49
CA HIS A 46 -2.64 -3.09 5.79
C HIS A 46 -1.27 -3.73 5.95
N VAL A 47 -0.46 -3.19 6.86
CA VAL A 47 0.88 -3.73 7.17
C VAL A 47 0.80 -4.51 8.47
N TRP A 48 1.31 -5.74 8.45
CA TRP A 48 1.48 -6.58 9.62
C TRP A 48 2.97 -6.67 9.95
N THR A 49 3.32 -6.54 11.23
CA THR A 49 4.69 -6.71 11.73
C THR A 49 4.68 -7.43 13.06
N ASP A 50 5.58 -8.40 13.22
CA ASP A 50 5.79 -9.11 14.48
C ASP A 50 6.67 -8.31 15.45
N GLU A 51 7.26 -7.18 15.01
CA GLU A 51 8.17 -6.36 15.83
C GLU A 51 7.60 -6.04 17.23
N PRO A 52 6.33 -5.60 17.39
CA PRO A 52 5.79 -5.27 18.71
C PRO A 52 5.66 -6.48 19.63
N VAL A 53 5.39 -7.67 19.06
CA VAL A 53 5.18 -8.91 19.80
C VAL A 53 6.47 -9.72 19.98
N ARG A 54 7.55 -9.34 19.26
CA ARG A 54 8.82 -10.07 19.20
C ARG A 54 9.44 -10.35 20.56
N ARG A 55 9.30 -9.44 21.51
CA ARG A 55 9.83 -9.59 22.87
C ARG A 55 9.16 -10.72 23.67
N TYR A 56 7.96 -11.14 23.27
CA TYR A 56 7.17 -12.17 23.93
C TYR A 56 7.28 -13.54 23.26
N LEU A 57 7.86 -13.61 22.05
CA LEU A 57 8.05 -14.86 21.31
C LEU A 57 9.25 -15.68 21.78
N ARG A 58 9.94 -15.27 22.86
CA ARG A 58 11.20 -15.90 23.32
C ARG A 58 11.02 -17.24 24.03
N ASP A 59 9.80 -17.69 24.28
CA ASP A 59 9.53 -18.85 25.14
C ASP A 59 8.69 -19.96 24.47
N LEU A 60 8.81 -20.13 23.15
CA LEU A 60 8.22 -21.27 22.41
C LEU A 60 9.30 -22.27 21.96
#